data_AF-A0A931ZMH4-F1
#
_entry.id   AF-A0A931ZMH4-F1
#
_cell.length_a   1.000
_cell.length_b   1.000
_cell.length_c   1.000
_cell.angle_alpha   90.00
_cell.angle_beta   90.00
_cell.angle_gamma   90.00
#
_symmetry.space_group_name_H-M   'P 1'
#
loop_
_entity.id
_entity.type
_entity.pdbx_description
1 polymer ?
#
loop_
_entity_poly.entity_id
_entity_poly.type
_entity_poly.pdbx_seq_one_letter_code
_entity_poly.pdbx_strand_id
1 'polypeptide(L)'
;MLQNILKEIKSKADLKKAKLLSRFFQTGKGEYGEGDKFLGIIVPIQRSIAKKYKDLSFAEIEYLLQSEIHEQRLIALFILRIQYKKADKESKEKIIKLYLKNLKHVNNWDLVDSSAPYLLGDYLLDKKRDILYKLVKSKKLWERRIAVLSTFPFIILDHLNHL
;
A
#
# COMPACT_ATOMS: atom_id res chain seq x y z
N MET A 1 3.56 12.49 15.80
CA MET A 1 4.73 12.07 15.00
C MET A 1 4.58 12.42 13.52
N LEU A 2 3.34 12.59 13.04
CA LEU A 2 2.97 12.97 11.68
C LEU A 2 3.74 14.18 11.11
N GLN A 3 3.83 15.29 11.85
CA GLN A 3 4.54 16.47 11.34
C GLN A 3 6.04 16.19 11.08
N ASN A 4 6.66 15.35 11.91
CA ASN A 4 8.08 15.00 11.75
C ASN A 4 8.31 14.16 10.50
N ILE A 5 7.46 13.15 10.24
CA ILE A 5 7.57 12.34 9.02
C ILE A 5 7.26 13.16 7.77
N LEU A 6 6.26 14.06 7.81
CA LEU A 6 5.96 14.94 6.67
C LEU A 6 7.13 15.87 6.35
N LYS A 7 7.77 16.44 7.37
CA LYS A 7 8.98 17.27 7.21
C LYS A 7 10.15 16.46 6.63
N GLU A 8 10.35 15.23 7.09
CA GLU A 8 11.41 14.35 6.58
C GLU A 8 11.15 13.89 5.14
N ILE A 9 9.92 13.52 4.81
CA ILE A 9 9.52 13.19 3.43
C ILE A 9 9.81 14.39 2.52
N LYS A 10 9.39 15.60 2.91
CA LYS A 10 9.62 16.82 2.13
C LYS A 10 11.11 17.14 1.96
N SER A 11 11.94 16.91 2.98
CA SER A 11 13.39 17.19 2.89
C SER A 11 14.15 16.21 2.00
N LYS A 12 13.56 15.06 1.65
CA LYS A 12 14.13 14.06 0.72
C LYS A 12 13.61 14.20 -0.71
N ALA A 13 12.75 15.18 -1.00
CA ALA A 13 12.18 15.39 -2.32
C ALA A 13 13.26 15.77 -3.36
N ASP A 14 13.12 15.25 -4.57
CA ASP A 14 13.97 15.51 -5.73
C ASP A 14 13.07 15.79 -6.94
N LEU A 15 12.94 17.08 -7.29
CA LEU A 15 12.06 17.53 -8.38
C LEU A 15 12.47 16.99 -9.75
N LYS A 16 13.75 16.70 -9.98
CA LYS A 16 14.21 16.13 -11.25
C LYS A 16 13.70 14.69 -11.37
N LYS A 17 13.83 13.91 -10.31
CA LYS A 17 13.27 12.55 -10.25
C LYS A 17 11.75 12.55 -10.26
N ALA A 18 11.10 13.50 -9.59
CA ALA A 18 9.64 13.60 -9.59
C ALA A 18 9.06 13.68 -11.02
N LYS A 19 9.68 14.46 -11.92
CA LYS A 19 9.28 14.53 -13.32
C LYS A 19 9.46 13.21 -14.07
N LEU A 20 10.57 12.51 -13.82
CA LEU A 20 10.84 11.20 -14.43
C LEU A 20 9.84 10.14 -13.94
N LEU A 21 9.60 10.09 -12.63
CA LEU A 21 8.64 9.15 -12.03
C LEU A 21 7.22 9.43 -12.51
N SER A 22 6.80 10.69 -12.60
CA SER A 22 5.46 11.04 -13.11
C SER A 22 5.23 10.50 -14.53
N ARG A 23 6.25 10.56 -15.40
CA ARG A 23 6.18 9.95 -16.74
C ARG A 23 6.15 8.42 -16.68
N PHE A 24 6.98 7.82 -15.84
CA PHE A 24 7.08 6.36 -15.70
C PHE A 24 5.79 5.73 -15.15
N PHE A 25 5.15 6.39 -14.18
CA PHE A 25 3.91 5.94 -13.56
C PHE A 25 2.64 6.30 -14.34
N GLN A 26 2.78 6.86 -15.55
CA GLN A 26 1.67 7.18 -16.44
C GLN A 26 0.59 7.99 -15.71
N THR A 27 0.95 9.20 -15.27
CA THR A 27 0.05 10.10 -14.53
C THR A 27 -0.75 11.07 -15.40
N GLY A 28 -0.69 10.89 -16.72
CA GLY A 28 -1.47 11.64 -17.69
C GLY A 28 -2.97 11.33 -17.64
N LYS A 29 -3.76 12.17 -18.29
CA LYS A 29 -5.22 12.00 -18.36
C LYS A 29 -5.57 10.70 -19.09
N GLY A 30 -6.43 9.87 -18.48
CA GLY A 30 -6.84 8.57 -19.00
C GLY A 30 -5.82 7.43 -18.75
N GLU A 31 -4.67 7.74 -18.15
CA GLU A 31 -3.69 6.74 -17.75
C GLU A 31 -3.98 6.17 -16.35
N TYR A 32 -3.38 5.04 -16.01
CA TYR A 32 -3.73 4.32 -14.77
C TYR A 32 -3.26 5.02 -13.49
N GLY A 33 -2.29 5.93 -13.58
CA GLY A 33 -1.77 6.74 -12.48
C GLY A 33 -2.29 8.18 -12.48
N GLU A 34 -3.36 8.48 -13.25
CA GLU A 34 -3.92 9.82 -13.36
C GLU A 34 -4.15 10.47 -11.99
N GLY A 35 -3.61 11.68 -11.80
CA GLY A 35 -3.75 12.48 -10.58
C GLY A 35 -2.69 12.25 -9.50
N ASP A 36 -1.82 11.25 -9.64
CA ASP A 36 -0.74 11.01 -8.68
C ASP A 36 0.32 12.13 -8.72
N LYS A 37 0.70 12.64 -7.53
CA LYS A 37 1.80 13.61 -7.37
C LYS A 37 3.03 12.93 -6.79
N PHE A 38 4.19 13.18 -7.38
CA PHE A 38 5.45 12.57 -6.96
C PHE A 38 6.39 13.61 -6.34
N LEU A 39 7.11 13.19 -5.30
CA LEU A 39 8.22 13.95 -4.70
C LEU A 39 9.59 13.49 -5.21
N GLY A 40 9.69 12.40 -5.97
CA GLY A 40 10.95 11.93 -6.53
C GLY A 40 11.80 11.08 -5.57
N ILE A 41 11.18 10.53 -4.51
CA ILE A 41 11.91 9.82 -3.45
C ILE A 41 12.04 8.35 -3.85
N ILE A 42 13.27 7.85 -3.97
CA ILE A 42 13.50 6.44 -4.33
C ILE A 42 13.08 5.47 -3.21
N VAL A 43 12.65 4.27 -3.60
CA VAL A 43 12.12 3.24 -2.68
C VAL A 43 13.04 2.92 -1.48
N PRO A 44 14.38 2.79 -1.62
CA PRO A 44 15.24 2.55 -0.47
C PRO A 44 15.14 3.64 0.62
N ILE A 45 15.01 4.92 0.22
CA ILE A 45 14.84 6.04 1.16
C ILE A 45 13.47 5.96 1.82
N GLN A 46 12.41 5.69 1.04
CA GLN A 46 11.05 5.51 1.57
C GLN A 46 10.99 4.39 2.62
N ARG A 47 11.64 3.25 2.37
CA ARG A 47 11.73 2.15 3.33
C ARG A 47 12.51 2.54 4.60
N SER A 48 13.54 3.38 4.47
CA SER A 48 14.28 3.90 5.63
C SER A 48 13.39 4.78 6.50
N ILE A 49 12.65 5.71 5.89
CA ILE A 49 11.67 6.57 6.59
C ILE A 49 10.61 5.69 7.27
N ALA A 50 10.03 4.71 6.56
CA ALA A 50 9.04 3.80 7.14
C ALA A 50 9.56 3.04 8.37
N LYS A 51 10.82 2.58 8.36
CA LYS A 51 11.42 1.93 9.52
C LYS A 51 11.60 2.88 10.71
N LYS A 52 11.99 4.13 10.45
CA LYS A 52 12.18 5.17 11.48
C LYS A 52 10.85 5.56 12.14
N TYR A 53 9.77 5.63 11.37
CA TYR A 53 8.43 6.01 11.84
C TYR A 53 7.48 4.82 11.96
N LYS A 54 8.01 3.62 12.21
CA LYS A 54 7.23 2.37 12.27
C LYS A 54 6.13 2.38 13.34
N ASP A 55 6.23 3.27 14.33
CA ASP A 55 5.32 3.36 15.49
C ASP A 55 4.25 4.46 15.32
N LEU A 56 4.00 4.94 14.09
CA LEU A 56 2.87 5.85 13.80
C LEU A 56 1.54 5.22 14.21
N SER A 57 0.63 6.05 14.71
CA SER A 57 -0.74 5.61 15.00
C SER A 57 -1.52 5.32 13.72
N PHE A 58 -2.59 4.52 13.83
CA PHE A 58 -3.48 4.23 12.70
C PHE A 58 -4.11 5.48 12.09
N ALA A 59 -4.41 6.51 12.88
CA ALA A 59 -4.93 7.78 12.37
C ALA A 59 -3.90 8.52 11.52
N GLU A 60 -2.63 8.54 11.94
CA GLU A 60 -1.55 9.17 11.17
C GLU A 60 -1.21 8.38 9.90
N ILE A 61 -1.29 7.05 9.95
CA ILE A 61 -1.15 6.18 8.76
C ILE A 61 -2.29 6.44 7.78
N GLU A 62 -3.53 6.49 8.26
CA GLU A 62 -4.70 6.80 7.44
C GLU A 62 -4.55 8.15 6.74
N TYR A 63 -4.07 9.17 7.46
CA TYR A 63 -3.77 10.48 6.89
C TYR A 63 -2.78 10.38 5.71
N LEU A 64 -1.70 9.62 5.86
CA LEU A 64 -0.71 9.45 4.79
C LEU A 64 -1.26 8.65 3.60
N LEU A 65 -2.10 7.64 3.84
CA LEU A 65 -2.78 6.88 2.79
C LEU A 65 -3.75 7.74 1.98
N GLN A 66 -4.36 8.74 2.58
CA GLN A 66 -5.33 9.61 1.90
C GLN A 66 -4.67 10.78 1.15
N SER A 67 -3.34 10.88 1.20
CA SER A 67 -2.60 11.91 0.50
C SER A 67 -2.62 11.75 -1.02
N GLU A 68 -2.60 12.87 -1.74
CA GLU A 68 -2.37 12.91 -3.20
C GLU A 68 -0.91 12.60 -3.56
N ILE A 69 0.01 12.63 -2.58
CA ILE A 69 1.42 12.37 -2.79
C ILE A 69 1.69 10.87 -2.73
N HIS A 70 2.22 10.34 -3.83
CA HIS A 70 2.51 8.93 -4.01
C HIS A 70 3.41 8.35 -2.92
N GLU A 71 4.54 9.00 -2.66
CA GLU A 71 5.50 8.50 -1.68
C GLU A 71 4.97 8.54 -0.24
N GLN A 72 4.00 9.42 0.07
CA GLN A 72 3.34 9.39 1.38
C GLN A 72 2.50 8.12 1.53
N ARG A 73 1.71 7.76 0.51
CA ARG A 73 0.91 6.54 0.50
C ARG A 73 1.78 5.29 0.58
N LEU A 74 2.84 5.21 -0.24
CA LEU A 74 3.72 4.05 -0.25
C LEU A 74 4.48 3.88 1.07
N ILE A 75 4.94 4.98 1.69
CA ILE A 75 5.55 4.95 3.03
C ILE A 75 4.53 4.45 4.06
N ALA A 76 3.28 4.90 4.02
CA ALA A 76 2.23 4.44 4.92
C ALA A 76 1.99 2.93 4.80
N LEU A 77 1.96 2.39 3.58
CA LEU A 77 1.84 0.96 3.32
C LEU A 77 3.05 0.16 3.86
N PHE A 78 4.26 0.70 3.74
CA PHE A 78 5.44 0.07 4.34
C PHE A 78 5.37 0.06 5.88
N ILE A 79 4.89 1.14 6.50
CA ILE A 79 4.69 1.22 7.95
C ILE A 79 3.64 0.19 8.39
N LEU A 80 2.49 0.12 7.71
CA LEU A 80 1.46 -0.89 7.95
C LEU A 80 2.01 -2.30 7.89
N ARG A 81 2.82 -2.61 6.87
CA ARG A 81 3.45 -3.92 6.73
C ARG A 81 4.42 -4.23 7.88
N ILE A 82 5.19 -3.25 8.34
CA ILE A 82 6.10 -3.41 9.48
C ILE A 82 5.31 -3.70 10.76
N GLN A 83 4.22 -2.97 11.00
CA GLN A 83 3.35 -3.19 12.16
C GLN A 83 2.65 -4.56 12.06
N TYR A 84 2.09 -4.89 10.91
CA TYR A 84 1.39 -6.16 10.66
C TYR A 84 2.27 -7.39 10.93
N LYS A 85 3.55 -7.35 10.54
CA LYS A 85 4.49 -8.44 10.78
C LYS A 85 4.70 -8.75 12.27
N LYS A 86 4.52 -7.75 13.15
CA LYS A 86 4.72 -7.88 14.60
C LYS A 86 3.42 -7.93 15.40
N ALA A 87 2.29 -7.76 14.72
CA ALA A 87 0.98 -7.65 15.34
C ALA A 87 0.44 -9.02 15.77
N ASP A 88 -0.27 -9.02 16.90
CA ASP A 88 -1.14 -10.13 17.30
C ASP A 88 -2.39 -10.22 16.41
N LYS A 89 -3.24 -11.23 16.66
CA LYS A 89 -4.42 -11.49 15.84
C LYS A 89 -5.40 -10.30 15.81
N GLU A 90 -5.64 -9.66 16.96
CA GLU A 90 -6.56 -8.54 17.07
C GLU A 90 -6.03 -7.30 16.33
N SER A 91 -4.74 -6.99 16.49
CA SER A 91 -4.08 -5.87 15.83
C SER A 91 -3.96 -6.09 14.32
N LYS A 92 -3.71 -7.33 13.86
CA LYS A 92 -3.76 -7.68 12.44
C LYS A 92 -5.13 -7.40 11.84
N GLU A 93 -6.20 -7.76 12.54
CA GLU A 93 -7.57 -7.47 12.07
C GLU A 93 -7.83 -5.97 11.94
N LYS A 94 -7.39 -5.15 12.92
CA LYS A 94 -7.51 -3.68 12.84
C LYS A 94 -6.72 -3.11 11.65
N ILE A 95 -5.51 -3.61 11.40
CA ILE A 95 -4.68 -3.21 10.25
C ILE A 95 -5.38 -3.53 8.93
N ILE A 96 -5.95 -4.73 8.80
CA ILE A 96 -6.64 -5.14 7.58
C ILE A 96 -7.92 -4.33 7.37
N LYS A 97 -8.68 -4.04 8.43
CA LYS A 97 -9.83 -3.12 8.35
C LYS A 97 -9.42 -1.74 7.83
N LEU A 98 -8.31 -1.19 8.33
CA LEU A 98 -7.79 0.10 7.85
C LEU A 98 -7.34 0.04 6.38
N TYR A 99 -6.63 -1.02 5.99
CA TYR A 99 -6.21 -1.24 4.61
C TYR A 99 -7.41 -1.33 3.66
N LEU A 100 -8.42 -2.15 4.00
CA LEU A 100 -9.63 -2.33 3.21
C LEU A 100 -10.47 -1.05 3.10
N LYS A 101 -10.55 -0.25 4.17
CA LYS A 101 -11.21 1.07 4.17
C LYS A 101 -10.55 2.04 3.18
N ASN A 102 -9.24 1.90 2.94
CA ASN A 102 -8.45 2.84 2.15
C ASN A 102 -8.03 2.29 0.77
N LEU A 103 -8.61 1.19 0.27
CA LEU A 103 -8.24 0.59 -1.02
C LEU A 103 -8.31 1.56 -2.21
N LYS A 104 -9.20 2.56 -2.15
CA LYS A 104 -9.30 3.60 -3.20
C LYS A 104 -8.01 4.40 -3.39
N HIS A 105 -7.14 4.43 -2.38
CA HIS A 105 -5.83 5.09 -2.40
C HIS A 105 -4.66 4.12 -2.69
N VAL A 106 -4.94 2.82 -2.82
CA VAL A 106 -3.97 1.80 -3.25
C VAL A 106 -4.18 1.60 -4.76
N ASN A 107 -3.98 2.68 -5.51
CA ASN A 107 -4.42 2.85 -6.89
C ASN A 107 -3.26 2.96 -7.88
N ASN A 108 -2.17 2.23 -7.63
CA ASN A 108 -1.04 2.10 -8.53
C ASN A 108 -0.41 0.71 -8.36
N TRP A 109 0.29 0.20 -9.37
CA TRP A 109 0.80 -1.16 -9.36
C TRP A 109 1.80 -1.36 -8.23
N ASP A 110 2.69 -0.40 -7.97
CA ASP A 110 3.71 -0.51 -6.93
C ASP A 110 3.11 -0.47 -5.53
N LEU A 111 2.05 0.33 -5.32
CA LEU A 111 1.27 0.36 -4.08
C LEU A 111 0.61 -1.00 -3.82
N VAL A 112 -0.02 -1.59 -4.84
CA VAL A 112 -0.67 -2.91 -4.75
C VAL A 112 0.36 -4.00 -4.48
N ASP A 113 1.39 -4.10 -5.31
CA ASP A 113 2.40 -5.16 -5.27
C ASP A 113 3.23 -5.10 -3.97
N SER A 114 3.45 -3.90 -3.43
CA SER A 114 4.16 -3.72 -2.16
C SER A 114 3.32 -4.00 -0.90
N SER A 115 2.01 -4.16 -1.03
CA SER A 115 1.09 -4.27 0.12
C SER A 115 0.20 -5.50 0.10
N ALA A 116 -0.54 -5.75 -0.99
CA ALA A 116 -1.61 -6.73 -1.05
C ALA A 116 -1.17 -8.17 -0.71
N PRO A 117 -0.02 -8.69 -1.18
CA PRO A 117 0.45 -10.02 -0.79
C PRO A 117 0.78 -10.11 0.71
N TYR A 118 1.36 -9.05 1.28
CA TYR A 118 1.90 -9.05 2.64
C TYR A 118 0.88 -8.67 3.71
N LEU A 119 -0.21 -8.02 3.33
CA LEU A 119 -1.31 -7.64 4.21
C LEU A 119 -2.49 -8.57 4.00
N LEU A 120 -3.35 -8.28 3.02
CA LEU A 120 -4.58 -9.03 2.79
C LEU A 120 -4.30 -10.49 2.43
N GLY A 121 -3.25 -10.78 1.65
CA GLY A 121 -2.91 -12.15 1.28
C GLY A 121 -2.51 -13.02 2.47
N ASP A 122 -1.55 -12.55 3.28
CA ASP A 122 -1.16 -13.24 4.52
C ASP A 122 -2.35 -13.44 5.47
N TYR A 123 -3.17 -12.39 5.65
CA TYR A 123 -4.33 -12.43 6.54
C TYR A 123 -5.38 -13.47 6.14
N LEU A 124 -5.46 -13.81 4.85
CA LEU A 124 -6.46 -14.74 4.31
C LEU A 124 -5.97 -16.19 4.25
N LEU A 125 -4.74 -16.49 4.67
CA LEU A 125 -4.22 -17.88 4.70
C LEU A 125 -5.10 -18.81 5.55
N ASP A 126 -5.61 -18.31 6.68
CA ASP A 126 -6.42 -19.05 7.64
C ASP A 126 -7.88 -18.54 7.72
N LYS A 127 -8.37 -17.85 6.68
CA LYS A 127 -9.71 -17.22 6.67
C LYS A 127 -10.50 -17.47 5.40
N LYS A 128 -11.81 -17.17 5.48
CA LYS A 128 -12.70 -17.16 4.32
C LYS A 128 -12.24 -16.14 3.28
N ARG A 129 -12.26 -16.54 2.02
CA ARG A 129 -11.69 -15.79 0.88
C ARG A 129 -12.74 -14.98 0.10
N ASP A 130 -13.96 -14.87 0.63
CA ASP A 130 -15.12 -14.19 -0.01
C ASP A 130 -14.78 -12.78 -0.53
N ILE A 131 -13.91 -12.07 0.19
CA ILE A 131 -13.46 -10.73 -0.19
C ILE A 131 -12.69 -10.72 -1.53
N LEU A 132 -11.93 -11.76 -1.86
CA LEU A 132 -11.21 -11.85 -3.12
C LEU A 132 -12.18 -11.95 -4.30
N TYR A 133 -13.22 -12.78 -4.18
CA TYR A 133 -14.26 -12.89 -5.21
C TYR A 133 -15.08 -11.61 -5.36
N LYS A 134 -15.27 -10.85 -4.27
CA LYS A 134 -15.88 -9.51 -4.34
C LYS A 134 -14.98 -8.54 -5.11
N LEU A 135 -13.69 -8.50 -4.78
CA LEU A 135 -12.73 -7.57 -5.37
C LEU A 135 -12.46 -7.86 -6.86
N VAL A 136 -12.36 -9.13 -7.27
CA VAL A 136 -12.12 -9.50 -8.68
C VAL A 136 -13.29 -9.14 -9.60
N LYS A 137 -14.52 -9.04 -9.06
CA LYS A 137 -15.72 -8.59 -9.78
C LYS A 137 -15.87 -7.06 -9.81
N SER A 138 -14.99 -6.30 -9.14
CA SER A 138 -15.05 -4.85 -9.11
C SER A 138 -14.83 -4.24 -10.49
N LYS A 139 -15.46 -3.09 -10.77
CA LYS A 139 -15.18 -2.30 -11.97
C LYS A 139 -13.81 -1.62 -11.92
N LYS A 140 -13.24 -1.45 -10.72
CA LYS A 140 -11.94 -0.78 -10.53
C LYS A 140 -10.78 -1.74 -10.77
N LEU A 141 -9.87 -1.34 -11.65
CA LEU A 141 -8.69 -2.12 -12.02
C LEU A 141 -7.87 -2.54 -10.79
N TRP A 142 -7.60 -1.60 -9.88
CA TRP A 142 -6.74 -1.83 -8.73
C TRP A 142 -7.36 -2.78 -7.69
N GLU A 143 -8.67 -2.73 -7.49
CA GLU A 143 -9.36 -3.71 -6.63
C GLU A 143 -9.23 -5.13 -7.20
N ARG A 144 -9.37 -5.29 -8.53
CA ARG A 144 -9.14 -6.59 -9.19
C ARG A 144 -7.70 -7.07 -9.04
N ARG A 145 -6.71 -6.18 -9.23
CA ARG A 145 -5.29 -6.52 -9.05
C ARG A 145 -4.96 -6.92 -7.61
N ILE A 146 -5.53 -6.23 -6.63
CA ILE A 146 -5.39 -6.58 -5.21
C ILE A 146 -5.93 -7.99 -4.95
N ALA A 147 -7.09 -8.34 -5.52
CA ALA A 147 -7.66 -9.69 -5.39
C ALA A 147 -6.68 -10.77 -5.88
N VAL A 148 -6.09 -10.55 -7.06
CA VAL A 148 -5.14 -11.50 -7.67
C VAL A 148 -3.84 -11.55 -6.86
N LEU A 149 -3.25 -10.41 -6.51
CA LEU A 149 -1.96 -10.44 -5.81
C LEU A 149 -2.06 -10.89 -4.36
N SER A 150 -3.23 -10.77 -3.73
CA SER A 150 -3.47 -11.38 -2.43
C SER A 150 -3.48 -12.92 -2.46
N THR A 151 -3.55 -13.58 -3.61
CA THR A 151 -3.38 -15.05 -3.69
C THR A 151 -1.93 -15.50 -3.73
N PHE A 152 -0.97 -14.59 -3.90
CA PHE A 152 0.45 -14.92 -4.03
C PHE A 152 1.01 -15.73 -2.84
N PRO A 153 0.67 -15.43 -1.57
CA PRO A 153 1.05 -16.28 -0.44
C PRO A 153 0.49 -17.70 -0.51
N PHE A 154 -0.68 -17.89 -1.13
CA PHE A 154 -1.30 -19.22 -1.26
C PHE A 154 -0.50 -20.09 -2.22
N ILE A 155 0.01 -19.50 -3.31
CA ILE A 155 0.84 -20.20 -4.29
C ILE A 155 2.17 -20.61 -3.65
N ILE A 156 2.82 -19.69 -2.93
CA ILE A 156 4.14 -19.93 -2.31
C ILE A 156 4.07 -21.02 -1.24
N LEU A 157 2.96 -21.08 -0.49
CA LEU A 157 2.77 -22.00 0.63
C LEU A 157 1.93 -23.23 0.26
N ASP A 158 1.67 -23.47 -1.03
CA ASP A 158 0.87 -24.60 -1.56
C ASP A 158 -0.57 -24.71 -0.98
N HIS A 159 -1.19 -23.57 -0.67
CA HIS A 159 -2.56 -23.44 -0.15
C HIS A 159 -3.63 -23.29 -1.25
N LEU A 160 -3.38 -23.86 -2.44
CA LEU A 160 -4.24 -23.73 -3.62
C LEU A 160 -5.51 -24.58 -3.58
N ASN A 161 -5.55 -25.63 -2.73
CA ASN A 161 -6.66 -26.59 -2.62
C ASN A 161 -8.00 -25.97 -2.12
N HIS A 162 -8.06 -24.66 -1.91
CA HIS A 162 -9.22 -23.92 -1.41
C HIS A 162 -9.53 -22.64 -2.23
N LEU A 163 -9.10 -22.58 -3.50
CA LEU A 163 -9.43 -21.50 -4.44
C LEU A 163 -10.63 -21.84 -5.33
#